data_AF-A0AA50H5R2-F1
#
_entry.id   AF-A0AA50H5R2-F1
#
_cell.length_a   1.000
_cell.length_b   1.000
_cell.length_c   1.000
_cell.angle_alpha   90.00
_cell.angle_beta   90.00
_cell.angle_gamma   90.00
#
_symmetry.space_group_name_H-M   'P 1'
#
loop_
_entity.id
_entity.type
_entity.pdbx_description
1 polymer ?
#
loop_
_entity_poly.entity_id
_entity_poly.type
_entity_poly.pdbx_seq_one_letter_code
_entity_poly.pdbx_strand_id
1 'polypeptide(L)'
;MGFDSAAEVVLCSGYRGLDQTHLARLYKCRYNALKADGDVNLSDGDQNVIARCRLLRTLSKAEAARHVHATRFAVREMLSDVKPDVFLSETTDQYLHQILFEECALRGIPAFGIVQTFVNGYFRVSQMGERCAARTASVDECAAVLRQLEDKSYVPNFIAKQKKNLKKAYTKAWLSNFARVIFFGVYRRITRDLLNYHYWASSRGIFFNHVHFFPAAELGDRNWEAVLRQDNRPSVFVPLQFFPEATIDYWVQELDFVNYEGSLIRLLTRLSSDFQFIVKEHPGVWGHRHPSFYDRLAQVPGLIFCPTNVAAQQCIEVCDAVLVWTGSVGFEAALRGKPVMTVTTPYYQSGARFKQIGHETASAEVQAHIASVGAQPIGEEEKIELIRYLLEGMDPGRIQVDGSFTASRQADVSSALAVGATLRHHFGMHVAA
;
A
#
# COMPACT_ATOMS: atom_id res chain seq x y z
N MET A 1 -18.28 9.28 15.88
CA MET A 1 -17.27 10.01 15.07
C MET A 1 -17.79 11.43 14.88
N GLY A 2 -16.96 12.46 14.76
CA GLY A 2 -17.43 13.86 14.61
C GLY A 2 -18.12 14.18 13.28
N PHE A 3 -18.64 13.16 12.58
CA PHE A 3 -19.32 13.26 11.29
C PHE A 3 -20.70 13.91 11.46
N ASP A 4 -21.51 13.36 12.36
CA ASP A 4 -22.76 13.96 12.83
C ASP A 4 -23.03 13.44 14.26
N SER A 5 -23.39 14.33 15.19
CA SER A 5 -23.72 13.96 16.56
C SER A 5 -25.05 13.22 16.69
N ALA A 6 -25.93 13.35 15.71
CA ALA A 6 -27.23 12.67 15.66
C ALA A 6 -27.21 11.39 14.82
N ALA A 7 -26.09 11.07 14.14
CA ALA A 7 -25.99 9.86 13.34
C ALA A 7 -26.07 8.60 14.20
N GLU A 8 -26.91 7.67 13.76
CA GLU A 8 -26.87 6.29 14.24
C GLU A 8 -25.61 5.60 13.66
N VAL A 9 -24.85 4.93 14.53
CA VAL A 9 -23.62 4.25 14.14
C VAL A 9 -23.81 2.75 14.27
N VAL A 10 -23.81 2.05 13.14
CA VAL A 10 -23.85 0.59 13.07
C VAL A 10 -22.45 0.05 12.79
N LEU A 11 -21.95 -0.83 13.66
CA LEU A 11 -20.60 -1.39 13.54
C LEU A 11 -20.60 -2.68 12.69
N CYS A 12 -19.86 -2.66 11.59
CA CYS A 12 -19.58 -3.83 10.76
C CYS A 12 -18.19 -4.37 11.08
N SER A 13 -18.07 -5.63 11.50
CA SER A 13 -16.77 -6.20 11.88
C SER A 13 -16.63 -7.67 11.53
N GLY A 14 -15.41 -8.10 11.20
CA GLY A 14 -15.04 -9.52 11.16
C GLY A 14 -14.98 -10.16 12.57
N TYR A 15 -14.94 -9.35 13.63
CA TYR A 15 -14.93 -9.82 15.01
C TYR A 15 -16.35 -9.89 15.57
N ARG A 16 -16.80 -11.09 15.92
CA ARG A 16 -18.20 -11.37 16.33
C ARG A 16 -18.68 -10.51 17.51
N GLY A 17 -17.80 -10.14 18.44
CA GLY A 17 -18.18 -9.33 19.60
C GLY A 17 -18.43 -7.85 19.28
N LEU A 18 -18.08 -7.39 18.07
CA LEU A 18 -18.24 -6.01 17.62
C LEU A 18 -19.18 -5.88 16.42
N ASP A 19 -19.55 -6.98 15.77
CA ASP A 19 -20.38 -6.99 14.57
C ASP A 19 -21.87 -6.86 14.92
N GLN A 20 -22.47 -5.73 14.55
CA GLN A 20 -23.90 -5.45 14.70
C GLN A 20 -24.69 -5.77 13.42
N THR A 21 -24.00 -6.11 12.32
CA THR A 21 -24.59 -6.29 10.99
C THR A 21 -24.87 -7.75 10.62
N HIS A 22 -24.41 -8.68 11.46
CA HIS A 22 -24.43 -10.11 11.19
C HIS A 22 -23.67 -10.55 9.92
N LEU A 23 -22.83 -9.69 9.34
CA LEU A 23 -22.08 -9.94 8.12
C LEU A 23 -21.32 -11.27 8.20
N ALA A 24 -20.59 -11.49 9.30
CA ALA A 24 -19.78 -12.69 9.47
C ALA A 24 -20.63 -13.97 9.53
N ARG A 25 -21.86 -13.88 10.06
CA ARG A 25 -22.81 -15.00 10.11
C ARG A 25 -23.37 -15.29 8.72
N LEU A 26 -23.85 -14.28 8.01
CA LEU A 26 -24.40 -14.39 6.66
C LEU A 26 -23.38 -15.01 5.70
N TYR A 27 -22.14 -14.53 5.74
CA TYR A 27 -21.02 -15.06 4.96
C TYR A 27 -20.79 -16.55 5.23
N LYS A 28 -20.67 -16.95 6.51
CA LYS A 28 -20.41 -18.35 6.89
C LYS A 28 -21.55 -19.27 6.47
N CYS A 29 -22.81 -18.86 6.70
CA CYS A 29 -23.99 -19.60 6.27
C CYS A 29 -24.00 -19.80 4.76
N ARG A 30 -23.76 -18.73 3.98
CA ARG A 30 -23.74 -18.81 2.52
C ARG A 30 -22.59 -19.67 2.01
N TYR A 31 -21.39 -19.50 2.54
CA TYR A 31 -20.21 -20.27 2.14
C TYR A 31 -20.38 -21.77 2.35
N ASN A 32 -21.00 -22.18 3.47
CA ASN A 32 -21.26 -23.58 3.80
C ASN A 32 -22.39 -24.21 2.98
N ALA A 33 -23.32 -23.40 2.47
CA ALA A 33 -24.40 -23.86 1.60
C ALA A 33 -23.94 -24.11 0.15
N LEU A 34 -22.81 -23.52 -0.27
CA LEU A 34 -22.23 -23.73 -1.60
C LEU A 34 -21.52 -25.09 -1.66
N LYS A 35 -21.75 -25.83 -2.75
CA LYS A 35 -20.99 -27.07 -3.04
C LYS A 35 -19.52 -26.73 -3.25
N ALA A 36 -18.63 -27.62 -2.81
CA ALA A 36 -17.19 -27.41 -2.92
C ALA A 36 -16.71 -27.28 -4.38
N ASP A 37 -17.26 -28.12 -5.27
CA ASP A 37 -16.97 -28.13 -6.71
C ASP A 37 -18.08 -27.47 -7.54
N GLY A 38 -18.94 -26.67 -6.91
CA GLY A 38 -20.01 -25.97 -7.62
C GLY A 38 -19.44 -24.87 -8.50
N ASP A 39 -19.85 -24.85 -9.77
CA ASP A 39 -19.50 -23.75 -10.68
C ASP A 39 -20.22 -22.48 -10.22
N VAL A 40 -19.45 -21.53 -9.71
CA VAL A 40 -19.92 -20.21 -9.29
C VAL A 40 -19.57 -19.27 -10.41
N ASN A 41 -20.59 -18.70 -11.07
CA ASN A 41 -20.36 -17.73 -12.13
C ASN A 41 -19.77 -16.44 -11.53
N LEU A 42 -18.56 -16.09 -11.94
CA LEU A 42 -17.83 -14.91 -11.48
C LEU A 42 -17.89 -13.82 -12.54
N SER A 43 -18.27 -12.62 -12.12
CA SER A 43 -18.12 -11.42 -12.95
C SER A 43 -16.64 -11.05 -13.13
N ASP A 44 -16.33 -10.16 -14.08
CA ASP A 44 -14.97 -9.61 -14.24
C ASP A 44 -14.51 -8.87 -12.97
N GLY A 45 -15.44 -8.19 -12.27
CA GLY A 45 -15.17 -7.57 -10.97
C GLY A 45 -14.80 -8.61 -9.91
N ASP A 46 -15.48 -9.76 -9.87
CA ASP A 46 -15.12 -10.84 -8.95
C ASP A 46 -13.75 -11.45 -9.25
N GLN A 47 -13.41 -11.60 -10.53
CA GLN A 47 -12.08 -12.04 -10.93
C GLN A 47 -11.00 -11.03 -10.52
N ASN A 48 -11.29 -9.73 -10.62
CA ASN A 48 -10.41 -8.67 -10.14
C ASN A 48 -10.18 -8.75 -8.63
N VAL A 49 -11.25 -8.93 -7.84
CA VAL A 49 -11.17 -9.13 -6.38
C VAL A 49 -10.26 -10.32 -6.04
N ILE A 50 -10.40 -11.44 -6.74
CA ILE A 50 -9.55 -12.62 -6.54
C ILE A 50 -8.09 -12.28 -6.88
N ALA A 51 -7.84 -11.64 -8.03
CA ALA A 51 -6.50 -11.32 -8.52
C ALA A 51 -5.75 -10.30 -7.65
N ARG A 52 -6.45 -9.50 -6.83
CA ARG A 52 -5.84 -8.53 -5.90
C ARG A 52 -5.62 -9.10 -4.52
N CYS A 53 -6.53 -9.94 -4.03
CA CYS A 53 -6.41 -10.40 -2.65
C CYS A 53 -5.28 -11.43 -2.47
N ARG A 54 -4.33 -11.09 -1.59
CA ARG A 54 -3.19 -11.97 -1.25
C ARG A 54 -3.58 -13.34 -0.69
N LEU A 55 -4.75 -13.47 -0.05
CA LEU A 55 -5.23 -14.78 0.40
C LEU A 55 -5.86 -15.55 -0.76
N LEU A 56 -6.80 -14.92 -1.48
CA LEU A 56 -7.60 -15.61 -2.50
C LEU A 56 -6.74 -16.16 -3.65
N ARG A 57 -5.69 -15.46 -4.06
CA ARG A 57 -4.72 -15.94 -5.06
C ARG A 57 -3.99 -17.23 -4.69
N THR A 58 -3.96 -17.58 -3.40
CA THR A 58 -3.31 -18.82 -2.92
C THR A 58 -4.27 -20.02 -2.86
N LEU A 59 -5.55 -19.82 -3.19
CA LEU A 59 -6.58 -20.85 -3.16
C LEU A 59 -6.83 -21.42 -4.56
N SER A 60 -7.49 -22.57 -4.62
CA SER A 60 -8.02 -23.05 -5.90
C SER A 60 -9.07 -22.08 -6.45
N LYS A 61 -9.25 -22.07 -7.77
CA LYS A 61 -10.24 -21.21 -8.43
C LYS A 61 -11.65 -21.39 -7.83
N ALA A 62 -12.06 -22.63 -7.58
CA ALA A 62 -13.36 -22.95 -7.00
C ALA A 62 -13.52 -22.43 -5.56
N GLU A 63 -12.50 -22.60 -4.71
CA GLU A 63 -12.54 -22.08 -3.34
C GLU A 63 -12.57 -20.55 -3.32
N ALA A 64 -11.72 -19.88 -4.10
CA ALA A 64 -11.71 -18.43 -4.21
C ALA A 64 -13.05 -17.88 -4.70
N ALA A 65 -13.65 -18.52 -5.71
CA ALA A 65 -14.97 -18.17 -6.24
C ALA A 65 -16.06 -18.23 -5.17
N ARG A 66 -16.06 -19.31 -4.37
CA ARG A 66 -17.01 -19.47 -3.25
C ARG A 66 -16.85 -18.38 -2.20
N HIS A 67 -15.62 -17.99 -1.88
CA HIS A 67 -15.37 -16.91 -0.92
C HIS A 67 -15.92 -15.57 -1.40
N VAL A 68 -15.61 -15.19 -2.64
CA VAL A 68 -16.09 -13.93 -3.21
C VAL A 68 -17.61 -13.91 -3.28
N HIS A 69 -18.23 -14.98 -3.79
CA HIS A 69 -19.69 -15.07 -3.90
C HIS A 69 -20.39 -15.02 -2.55
N ALA A 70 -19.90 -15.78 -1.56
CA ALA A 70 -20.47 -15.77 -0.22
C ALA A 70 -20.34 -14.40 0.45
N THR A 71 -19.23 -13.70 0.20
CA THR A 71 -18.97 -12.38 0.78
C THR A 71 -19.83 -11.32 0.12
N ARG A 72 -19.90 -11.31 -1.22
CA ARG A 72 -20.77 -10.40 -1.96
C ARG A 72 -22.23 -10.60 -1.57
N PHE A 73 -22.69 -11.85 -1.45
CA PHE A 73 -24.02 -12.14 -0.91
C PHE A 73 -24.22 -11.53 0.49
N ALA A 74 -23.31 -11.78 1.43
CA ALA A 74 -23.43 -11.28 2.80
C ALA A 74 -23.44 -9.75 2.86
N VAL A 75 -22.58 -9.10 2.07
CA VAL A 75 -22.53 -7.63 1.96
C VAL A 75 -23.84 -7.08 1.40
N ARG A 76 -24.40 -7.70 0.35
CA ARG A 76 -25.68 -7.27 -0.24
C ARG A 76 -26.84 -7.35 0.73
N GLU A 77 -26.96 -8.48 1.44
CA GLU A 77 -27.99 -8.66 2.46
C GLU A 77 -27.82 -7.63 3.59
N MET A 78 -26.58 -7.46 4.08
CA MET A 78 -26.25 -6.48 5.12
C MET A 78 -26.62 -5.05 4.71
N LEU A 79 -26.23 -4.61 3.52
CA LEU A 79 -26.55 -3.26 3.03
C LEU A 79 -28.06 -3.08 2.81
N SER A 80 -28.79 -4.14 2.48
CA SER A 80 -30.25 -4.08 2.28
C SER A 80 -31.02 -4.02 3.61
N ASP A 81 -30.46 -4.60 4.67
CA ASP A 81 -31.00 -4.57 6.03
C ASP A 81 -30.68 -3.24 6.71
N VAL A 82 -29.40 -2.84 6.74
CA VAL A 82 -28.91 -1.64 7.42
C VAL A 82 -29.31 -0.36 6.69
N LYS A 83 -29.31 -0.36 5.34
CA LYS A 83 -29.60 0.79 4.47
C LYS A 83 -28.83 2.07 4.88
N PRO A 84 -27.49 2.02 4.93
CA PRO A 84 -26.71 3.15 5.42
C PRO A 84 -26.72 4.32 4.43
N ASP A 85 -26.80 5.55 4.95
CA ASP A 85 -26.61 6.77 4.15
C ASP A 85 -25.13 7.00 3.76
N VAL A 86 -24.20 6.48 4.56
CA VAL A 86 -22.76 6.59 4.35
C VAL A 86 -22.04 5.37 4.90
N PHE A 87 -21.01 4.90 4.17
CA PHE A 87 -20.13 3.84 4.63
C PHE A 87 -18.72 4.37 4.92
N LEU A 88 -18.20 4.08 6.12
CA LEU A 88 -16.86 4.49 6.56
C LEU A 88 -16.01 3.26 6.88
N SER A 89 -14.79 3.21 6.36
CA SER A 89 -13.84 2.13 6.65
C SER A 89 -12.39 2.62 6.57
N GLU A 90 -11.45 1.73 6.88
CA GLU A 90 -10.08 1.90 6.41
C GLU A 90 -10.02 1.70 4.88
N THR A 91 -8.91 2.10 4.26
CA THR A 91 -8.68 1.81 2.84
C THR A 91 -8.64 0.29 2.57
N THR A 92 -8.75 -0.10 1.29
CA THR A 92 -8.79 -1.52 0.91
C THR A 92 -7.48 -2.24 1.25
N ASP A 93 -7.54 -3.27 2.11
CA ASP A 93 -6.43 -4.20 2.43
C ASP A 93 -6.84 -5.68 2.26
N GLN A 94 -8.14 -5.95 2.14
CA GLN A 94 -8.67 -7.30 1.91
C GLN A 94 -9.87 -7.27 0.96
N TYR A 95 -10.19 -8.43 0.39
CA TYR A 95 -11.31 -8.59 -0.55
C TYR A 95 -12.66 -8.13 0.02
N LEU A 96 -12.86 -8.21 1.35
CA LEU A 96 -14.07 -7.70 1.98
C LEU A 96 -14.22 -6.18 1.79
N HIS A 97 -13.14 -5.40 1.94
CA HIS A 97 -13.20 -3.95 1.77
C HIS A 97 -13.51 -3.59 0.32
N GLN A 98 -12.84 -4.26 -0.63
CA GLN A 98 -13.09 -4.05 -2.05
C GLN A 98 -14.56 -4.33 -2.41
N ILE A 99 -15.10 -5.48 -1.98
CA ILE A 99 -16.51 -5.83 -2.22
C ILE A 99 -17.45 -4.82 -1.54
N LEU A 100 -17.16 -4.36 -0.33
CA LEU A 100 -17.96 -3.34 0.35
C LEU A 100 -17.99 -2.02 -0.45
N PHE A 101 -16.83 -1.53 -0.91
CA PHE A 101 -16.76 -0.33 -1.73
C PHE A 101 -17.50 -0.49 -3.07
N GLU A 102 -17.28 -1.60 -3.77
CA GLU A 102 -17.98 -1.92 -5.03
C GLU A 102 -19.51 -1.97 -4.84
N GLU A 103 -19.99 -2.66 -3.81
CA GLU A 103 -21.44 -2.83 -3.57
C GLU A 103 -22.11 -1.56 -3.03
N CYS A 104 -21.37 -0.68 -2.33
CA CYS A 104 -21.83 0.66 -1.98
C CYS A 104 -21.96 1.51 -3.24
N ALA A 105 -20.95 1.52 -4.13
CA ALA A 105 -20.97 2.27 -5.38
C ALA A 105 -22.14 1.85 -6.28
N LEU A 106 -22.41 0.54 -6.42
CA LEU A 106 -23.56 0.01 -7.17
C LEU A 106 -24.93 0.46 -6.62
N ARG A 107 -24.98 0.86 -5.34
CA ARG A 107 -26.20 1.36 -4.67
C ARG A 107 -26.25 2.88 -4.57
N GLY A 108 -25.23 3.58 -5.06
CA GLY A 108 -25.10 5.03 -4.86
C GLY A 108 -24.89 5.44 -3.41
N ILE A 109 -24.36 4.54 -2.56
CA ILE A 109 -24.03 4.83 -1.16
C ILE A 109 -22.62 5.44 -1.13
N PRO A 110 -22.44 6.70 -0.67
CA PRO A 110 -21.12 7.30 -0.50
C PRO A 110 -20.26 6.48 0.47
N ALA A 111 -19.04 6.16 0.05
CA ALA A 111 -18.14 5.30 0.81
C ALA A 111 -16.74 5.90 0.91
N PHE A 112 -16.21 6.00 2.13
CA PHE A 112 -14.93 6.65 2.40
C PHE A 112 -13.97 5.70 3.10
N GLY A 113 -12.86 5.40 2.42
CA GLY A 113 -11.71 4.70 3.00
C GLY A 113 -10.75 5.71 3.63
N ILE A 114 -10.37 5.52 4.89
CA ILE A 114 -9.48 6.43 5.61
C ILE A 114 -8.07 5.83 5.64
N VAL A 115 -7.05 6.61 5.29
CA VAL A 115 -5.65 6.13 5.29
C VAL A 115 -4.66 7.19 5.79
N GLN A 116 -3.63 6.73 6.50
CA GLN A 116 -2.51 7.57 6.92
C GLN A 116 -1.62 7.96 5.73
N THR A 117 -0.94 9.09 5.83
CA THR A 117 -0.04 9.61 4.79
C THR A 117 1.31 9.99 5.38
N PHE A 118 2.36 9.97 4.54
CA PHE A 118 3.74 10.33 4.90
C PHE A 118 3.92 11.79 5.30
N VAL A 119 2.90 12.64 5.14
CA VAL A 119 2.89 14.03 5.62
C VAL A 119 2.27 14.08 7.02
N ASN A 120 3.09 14.36 8.02
CA ASN A 120 2.68 14.37 9.42
C ASN A 120 1.63 15.47 9.67
N GLY A 121 0.53 15.10 10.34
CA GLY A 121 -0.57 16.03 10.61
C GLY A 121 -1.65 16.02 9.53
N TYR A 122 -1.53 15.17 8.51
CA TYR A 122 -2.51 14.98 7.47
C TYR A 122 -2.99 13.52 7.40
N PHE A 123 -4.08 13.33 6.68
CA PHE A 123 -4.58 12.04 6.25
C PHE A 123 -5.15 12.08 4.84
N ARG A 124 -5.57 10.93 4.33
CA ARG A 124 -6.24 10.83 3.02
C ARG A 124 -7.55 10.08 3.13
N VAL A 125 -8.47 10.45 2.26
CA VAL A 125 -9.66 9.68 1.93
C VAL A 125 -9.43 8.99 0.60
N SER A 126 -9.45 7.65 0.60
CA SER A 126 -9.18 6.82 -0.57
C SER A 126 -9.64 5.38 -0.33
N GLN A 127 -10.40 4.84 -1.29
CA GLN A 127 -10.88 3.46 -1.27
C GLN A 127 -9.79 2.48 -1.70
N MET A 128 -9.04 2.80 -2.77
CA MET A 128 -8.05 1.93 -3.42
C MET A 128 -6.77 2.69 -3.86
N GLY A 129 -6.36 3.70 -3.11
CA GLY A 129 -5.11 4.44 -3.34
C GLY A 129 -5.21 5.67 -4.24
N GLU A 130 -6.38 5.93 -4.83
CA GLU A 130 -6.68 7.06 -5.69
C GLU A 130 -6.55 8.43 -4.99
N ARG A 131 -6.27 9.48 -5.77
CA ARG A 131 -6.26 10.86 -5.29
C ARG A 131 -7.69 11.39 -5.26
N CYS A 132 -8.16 11.81 -4.08
CA CYS A 132 -9.45 12.47 -3.90
C CYS A 132 -9.22 13.95 -3.57
N ALA A 133 -9.37 14.82 -4.57
CA ALA A 133 -9.20 16.25 -4.39
C ALA A 133 -10.47 16.90 -3.84
N ALA A 134 -10.44 17.30 -2.57
CA ALA A 134 -11.62 17.83 -1.87
C ALA A 134 -11.44 19.25 -1.32
N ARG A 135 -10.26 19.84 -1.52
CA ARG A 135 -9.92 21.18 -1.05
C ARG A 135 -8.82 21.81 -1.91
N THR A 136 -8.61 23.11 -1.71
CA THR A 136 -7.47 23.87 -2.24
C THR A 136 -6.45 24.12 -1.14
N ALA A 137 -5.16 23.92 -1.42
CA ALA A 137 -4.08 24.20 -0.47
C ALA A 137 -3.49 25.60 -0.70
N SER A 138 -3.31 26.37 0.38
CA SER A 138 -2.73 27.71 0.31
C SER A 138 -1.22 27.67 0.07
N VAL A 139 -0.64 28.74 -0.50
CA VAL A 139 0.82 28.84 -0.72
C VAL A 139 1.59 28.71 0.60
N ASP A 140 1.10 29.31 1.68
CA ASP A 140 1.75 29.25 3.01
C ASP A 140 1.75 27.83 3.59
N GLU A 141 0.63 27.11 3.42
CA GLU A 141 0.52 25.70 3.80
C GLU A 141 1.51 24.84 3.00
N CYS A 142 1.57 25.04 1.67
CA CYS A 142 2.52 24.36 0.80
C CYS A 142 3.97 24.63 1.22
N ALA A 143 4.32 25.88 1.51
CA ALA A 143 5.66 26.26 1.95
C ALA A 143 6.01 25.65 3.31
N ALA A 144 5.07 25.55 4.23
CA ALA A 144 5.28 24.90 5.53
C ALA A 144 5.54 23.40 5.39
N VAL A 145 4.75 22.71 4.55
CA VAL A 145 4.94 21.26 4.30
C VAL A 145 6.21 21.01 3.49
N LEU A 146 6.56 21.87 2.55
CA LEU A 146 7.82 21.77 1.81
C LEU A 146 9.02 21.82 2.78
N ARG A 147 9.08 22.83 3.67
CA ARG A 147 10.13 22.93 4.71
C ARG A 147 10.20 21.68 5.59
N GLN A 148 9.04 21.12 5.94
CA GLN A 148 8.96 19.90 6.73
C GLN A 148 9.55 18.69 5.98
N LEU A 149 9.24 18.52 4.69
CA LEU A 149 9.70 17.37 3.89
C LEU A 149 11.16 17.50 3.41
N GLU A 150 11.69 18.71 3.33
CA GLU A 150 13.11 18.95 3.03
C GLU A 150 14.03 18.80 4.25
N ASP A 151 13.49 18.80 5.46
CA ASP A 151 14.26 18.53 6.67
C ASP A 151 14.80 17.10 6.64
N LYS A 152 16.14 16.96 6.65
CA LYS A 152 16.83 15.66 6.64
C LYS A 152 16.52 14.79 7.86
N SER A 153 16.01 15.38 8.95
CA SER A 153 15.61 14.67 10.16
C SER A 153 14.14 14.24 10.14
N TYR A 154 13.39 14.61 9.09
CA TYR A 154 11.98 14.27 8.96
C TYR A 154 11.76 12.76 8.89
N VAL A 155 10.87 12.27 9.76
CA VAL A 155 10.42 10.87 9.74
C VAL A 155 8.89 10.86 9.88
N PRO A 156 8.16 10.21 8.95
CA PRO A 156 6.73 10.00 9.09
C PRO A 156 6.38 9.25 10.39
N ASN A 157 5.32 9.68 11.06
CA ASN A 157 4.93 9.19 12.39
C ASN A 157 4.58 7.69 12.43
N PHE A 158 4.15 7.10 11.31
CA PHE A 158 3.82 5.68 11.23
C PHE A 158 5.03 4.79 10.90
N ILE A 159 6.18 5.36 10.55
CA ILE A 159 7.39 4.58 10.29
C ILE A 159 8.02 4.19 11.64
N ALA A 160 8.25 2.88 11.82
CA ALA A 160 8.97 2.37 12.98
C ALA A 160 10.40 2.94 13.02
N LYS A 161 10.83 3.41 14.19
CA LYS A 161 12.20 3.94 14.41
C LYS A 161 13.26 2.94 13.92
N GLN A 162 14.31 3.45 13.27
CA GLN A 162 15.46 2.64 12.89
C GLN A 162 16.01 1.89 14.12
N LYS A 163 16.21 0.58 13.96
CA LYS A 163 16.64 -0.29 15.05
C LYS A 163 18.16 -0.27 15.18
N LYS A 164 18.68 0.03 16.37
CA LYS A 164 20.13 0.13 16.67
C LYS A 164 20.93 -1.14 16.33
N ASN A 165 20.33 -2.33 16.44
CA ASN A 165 20.96 -3.59 16.06
C ASN A 165 20.11 -4.31 15.02
N LEU A 166 20.55 -4.18 13.77
CA LEU A 166 19.93 -4.71 12.57
C LEU A 166 19.83 -6.24 12.57
N LYS A 167 20.88 -6.97 12.97
CA LYS A 167 20.86 -8.45 13.05
C LYS A 167 19.88 -8.95 14.11
N LYS A 168 19.87 -8.34 15.30
CA LYS A 168 18.91 -8.70 16.36
C LYS A 168 17.47 -8.37 15.97
N ALA A 169 17.27 -7.26 15.27
CA ALA A 169 15.98 -6.86 14.73
C ALA A 169 15.44 -7.87 13.73
N TYR A 170 16.31 -8.31 12.81
CA TYR A 170 16.04 -9.33 11.81
C TYR A 170 15.62 -10.64 12.48
N THR A 171 16.44 -11.19 13.39
CA THR A 171 16.17 -12.50 14.01
C THR A 171 14.89 -12.50 14.82
N LYS A 172 14.60 -11.41 15.53
CA LYS A 172 13.33 -11.22 16.23
C LYS A 172 12.14 -11.21 15.28
N ALA A 173 12.23 -10.47 14.16
CA ALA A 173 11.15 -10.40 13.18
C ALA A 173 10.88 -11.78 12.55
N TRP A 174 11.94 -12.45 12.10
CA TRP A 174 11.87 -13.80 11.53
C TRP A 174 11.23 -14.80 12.50
N LEU A 175 11.72 -14.88 13.75
CA LEU A 175 11.18 -15.79 14.76
C LEU A 175 9.71 -15.46 15.09
N SER A 176 9.37 -14.18 15.20
CA SER A 176 8.00 -13.74 15.45
C SER A 176 7.06 -14.16 14.32
N ASN A 177 7.49 -14.10 13.06
CA ASN A 177 6.68 -14.53 11.92
C ASN A 177 6.46 -16.03 11.92
N PHE A 178 7.52 -16.81 12.17
CA PHE A 178 7.43 -18.25 12.26
C PHE A 178 6.46 -18.68 13.37
N ALA A 179 6.61 -18.09 14.57
CA ALA A 179 5.70 -18.34 15.70
C ALA A 179 4.25 -17.94 15.37
N ARG A 180 4.05 -16.82 14.68
CA ARG A 180 2.73 -16.32 14.27
C ARG A 180 2.00 -17.30 13.34
N VAL A 181 2.71 -17.91 12.39
CA VAL A 181 2.15 -18.92 11.48
C VAL A 181 1.62 -20.13 12.26
N ILE A 182 2.43 -20.66 13.18
CA ILE A 182 2.05 -21.79 14.02
C ILE A 182 0.87 -21.42 14.93
N PHE A 183 0.98 -20.28 15.61
CA PHE A 183 -0.03 -19.79 16.54
C PHE A 183 -1.39 -19.65 15.85
N PHE A 184 -1.48 -18.91 14.74
CA PHE A 184 -2.76 -18.74 14.06
C PHE A 184 -3.25 -20.01 13.37
N GLY A 185 -2.35 -20.89 12.92
CA GLY A 185 -2.72 -22.21 12.41
C GLY A 185 -3.40 -23.09 13.46
N VAL A 186 -2.92 -23.06 14.71
CA VAL A 186 -3.52 -23.79 15.84
C VAL A 186 -4.76 -23.07 16.37
N TYR A 187 -4.67 -21.75 16.58
CA TYR A 187 -5.75 -20.93 17.13
C TYR A 187 -7.01 -20.98 16.27
N ARG A 188 -6.87 -20.98 14.94
CA ARG A 188 -7.97 -21.16 13.98
C ARG A 188 -8.73 -22.48 14.19
N ARG A 189 -8.04 -23.55 14.60
CA ARG A 189 -8.66 -24.86 14.88
C ARG A 189 -9.32 -24.89 16.26
N ILE A 190 -8.66 -24.35 17.28
CA ILE A 190 -9.17 -24.29 18.66
C ILE A 190 -10.47 -23.46 18.72
N THR A 191 -10.47 -22.28 18.09
CA THR A 191 -11.66 -21.39 18.04
C THR A 191 -12.75 -21.89 17.11
N ARG A 192 -12.48 -22.94 16.31
CA ARG A 192 -13.35 -23.44 15.24
C ARG A 192 -13.77 -22.35 14.23
N ASP A 193 -13.04 -21.24 14.16
CA ASP A 193 -13.29 -20.17 13.18
C ASP A 193 -12.39 -20.32 11.96
N LEU A 194 -12.63 -21.38 11.20
CA LEU A 194 -11.84 -21.70 10.02
C LEU A 194 -11.96 -20.63 8.93
N LEU A 195 -13.06 -19.90 8.82
CA LEU A 195 -13.24 -18.94 7.72
C LEU A 195 -12.79 -17.52 8.06
N ASN A 196 -12.20 -17.30 9.26
CA ASN A 196 -11.66 -16.01 9.64
C ASN A 196 -10.46 -15.62 8.76
N TYR A 197 -10.59 -14.48 8.08
CA TYR A 197 -9.55 -13.96 7.18
C TYR A 197 -8.20 -13.77 7.90
N HIS A 198 -8.21 -13.10 9.06
CA HIS A 198 -6.98 -12.76 9.76
C HIS A 198 -6.17 -13.99 10.14
N TYR A 199 -6.82 -15.03 10.69
CA TYR A 199 -6.14 -16.27 11.06
C TYR A 199 -5.61 -17.02 9.84
N TRP A 200 -6.36 -16.99 8.74
CA TRP A 200 -5.98 -17.72 7.54
C TRP A 200 -4.87 -17.01 6.76
N ALA A 201 -4.97 -15.71 6.55
CA ALA A 201 -3.92 -14.91 5.93
C ALA A 201 -2.63 -14.96 6.76
N SER A 202 -2.74 -14.93 8.10
CA SER A 202 -1.58 -15.00 9.00
C SER A 202 -0.94 -16.38 9.11
N SER A 203 -1.65 -17.46 8.77
CA SER A 203 -1.07 -18.81 8.75
C SER A 203 -0.61 -19.18 7.34
N ARG A 204 -1.50 -19.14 6.35
CA ARG A 204 -1.23 -19.57 4.96
C ARG A 204 -0.48 -18.52 4.15
N GLY A 205 -0.95 -17.27 4.15
CA GLY A 205 -0.36 -16.19 3.35
C GLY A 205 1.06 -15.84 3.79
N ILE A 206 1.30 -15.81 5.10
CA ILE A 206 2.65 -15.62 5.67
C ILE A 206 3.53 -16.85 5.41
N PHE A 207 2.98 -18.08 5.49
CA PHE A 207 3.75 -19.28 5.23
C PHE A 207 4.36 -19.28 3.82
N PHE A 208 3.56 -19.03 2.78
CA PHE A 208 4.05 -19.05 1.41
C PHE A 208 5.05 -17.93 1.08
N ASN A 209 4.91 -16.75 1.69
CA ASN A 209 5.72 -15.58 1.35
C ASN A 209 6.91 -15.33 2.27
N HIS A 210 6.90 -15.87 3.50
CA HIS A 210 7.82 -15.44 4.55
C HIS A 210 8.44 -16.55 5.41
N VAL A 211 8.01 -17.81 5.26
CA VAL A 211 8.62 -18.90 6.04
C VAL A 211 9.81 -19.47 5.29
N HIS A 212 10.99 -19.27 5.86
CA HIS A 212 12.26 -19.85 5.42
C HIS A 212 13.08 -20.27 6.63
N PHE A 213 13.86 -21.34 6.48
CA PHE A 213 14.71 -21.87 7.56
C PHE A 213 16.05 -21.14 7.67
N PHE A 214 16.53 -20.58 6.56
CA PHE A 214 17.82 -19.89 6.49
C PHE A 214 17.60 -18.42 6.19
N PRO A 215 18.05 -17.52 7.09
CA PRO A 215 17.89 -16.10 6.87
C PRO A 215 18.75 -15.62 5.70
N ALA A 216 18.23 -14.69 4.90
CA ALA A 216 19.05 -13.97 3.92
C ALA A 216 20.20 -13.26 4.64
N ALA A 217 21.41 -13.37 4.09
CA ALA A 217 22.59 -12.68 4.60
C ALA A 217 22.42 -11.15 4.54
N GLU A 218 23.40 -10.42 5.10
CA GLU A 218 23.46 -8.96 4.97
C GLU A 218 23.46 -8.60 3.48
N LEU A 219 22.39 -7.94 3.02
CA LEU A 219 22.22 -7.58 1.62
C LEU A 219 23.11 -6.38 1.29
N GLY A 220 23.83 -6.48 0.18
CA GLY A 220 24.60 -5.39 -0.41
C GLY A 220 26.05 -5.28 0.08
N ASP A 221 26.90 -4.77 -0.80
CA ASP A 221 28.30 -4.47 -0.51
C ASP A 221 28.44 -3.03 -0.02
N ARG A 222 29.36 -2.76 0.91
CA ARG A 222 29.72 -1.40 1.34
C ARG A 222 30.32 -0.58 0.21
N ASN A 223 30.92 -1.22 -0.79
CA ASN A 223 31.51 -0.59 -1.96
C ASN A 223 30.50 -0.32 -3.09
N TRP A 224 29.18 -0.42 -2.82
CA TRP A 224 28.13 -0.24 -3.83
C TRP A 224 28.27 1.05 -4.66
N GLU A 225 28.66 2.17 -4.05
CA GLU A 225 28.87 3.44 -4.77
C GLU A 225 30.01 3.36 -5.78
N ALA A 226 31.10 2.67 -5.41
CA ALA A 226 32.25 2.52 -6.30
C ALA A 226 31.90 1.64 -7.50
N VAL A 227 31.09 0.59 -7.29
CA VAL A 227 30.59 -0.28 -8.36
C VAL A 227 29.62 0.46 -9.27
N LEU A 228 28.74 1.29 -8.70
CA LEU A 228 27.81 2.14 -9.46
C LEU A 228 28.58 3.06 -10.44
N ARG A 229 29.68 3.69 -9.97
CA ARG A 229 30.48 4.60 -10.80
C ARG A 229 31.32 3.94 -11.90
N GLN A 230 31.41 2.61 -11.93
CA GLN A 230 32.17 1.89 -12.97
C GLN A 230 31.37 1.69 -14.26
N ASP A 231 30.05 1.90 -14.21
CA ASP A 231 29.16 1.75 -15.35
C ASP A 231 28.78 3.13 -15.90
N ASN A 232 28.73 3.26 -17.23
CA ASN A 232 28.40 4.52 -17.90
C ASN A 232 26.90 4.60 -18.26
N ARG A 233 26.14 3.52 -18.05
CA ARG A 233 24.70 3.52 -18.29
C ARG A 233 23.98 4.36 -17.24
N PRO A 234 22.83 4.99 -17.59
CA PRO A 234 22.04 5.70 -16.61
C PRO A 234 21.65 4.78 -15.43
N SER A 235 21.87 5.29 -14.23
CA SER A 235 21.65 4.58 -12.98
C SER A 235 20.23 4.82 -12.46
N VAL A 236 19.54 3.74 -12.10
CA VAL A 236 18.15 3.78 -11.64
C VAL A 236 18.04 3.17 -10.25
N PHE A 237 17.63 3.98 -9.29
CA PHE A 237 17.34 3.54 -7.94
C PHE A 237 15.95 2.91 -7.82
N VAL A 238 15.90 1.72 -7.23
CA VAL A 238 14.67 0.96 -7.00
C VAL A 238 14.52 0.65 -5.50
N PRO A 239 13.76 1.46 -4.74
CA PRO A 239 13.38 1.12 -3.37
C PRO A 239 12.39 -0.06 -3.40
N LEU A 240 12.79 -1.19 -2.83
CA LEU A 240 11.90 -2.35 -2.74
C LEU A 240 10.74 -2.05 -1.79
N GLN A 241 9.53 -2.39 -2.23
CA GLN A 241 8.28 -2.15 -1.50
C GLN A 241 8.05 -3.19 -0.40
N PHE A 242 7.19 -2.86 0.57
CA PHE A 242 6.85 -3.82 1.60
C PHE A 242 5.91 -4.87 1.02
N PHE A 243 6.39 -6.03 0.59
CA PHE A 243 5.52 -7.02 -0.05
C PHE A 243 5.32 -8.27 0.82
N PRO A 244 4.08 -8.76 1.00
CA PRO A 244 2.80 -8.25 0.49
C PRO A 244 2.24 -7.08 1.32
N GLU A 245 1.61 -6.11 0.66
CA GLU A 245 0.92 -4.95 1.27
C GLU A 245 -0.24 -4.43 0.42
N ALA A 246 -1.16 -3.70 1.07
CA ALA A 246 -2.35 -3.11 0.44
C ALA A 246 -2.02 -2.19 -0.75
N THR A 247 -0.96 -1.39 -0.61
CA THR A 247 -0.56 -0.39 -1.61
C THR A 247 -0.01 -1.02 -2.88
N ILE A 248 0.27 -2.31 -2.88
CA ILE A 248 0.62 -3.09 -4.07
C ILE A 248 -0.58 -3.91 -4.54
N ASP A 249 -1.25 -4.58 -3.60
CA ASP A 249 -2.38 -5.45 -3.90
C ASP A 249 -3.56 -4.69 -4.56
N TYR A 250 -3.84 -3.47 -4.09
CA TYR A 250 -5.05 -2.72 -4.47
C TYR A 250 -4.77 -1.40 -5.18
N TRP A 251 -3.66 -0.71 -4.89
CA TRP A 251 -3.41 0.63 -5.47
C TRP A 251 -2.72 0.59 -6.84
N VAL A 252 -2.19 -0.57 -7.22
CA VAL A 252 -1.66 -0.79 -8.56
C VAL A 252 -2.83 -1.05 -9.50
N GLN A 253 -3.00 -0.22 -10.53
CA GLN A 253 -4.14 -0.33 -11.43
C GLN A 253 -4.08 -1.60 -12.28
N GLU A 254 -2.92 -1.88 -12.87
CA GLU A 254 -2.72 -3.04 -13.74
C GLU A 254 -2.44 -4.33 -12.95
N LEU A 255 -3.20 -5.40 -13.23
CA LEU A 255 -3.08 -6.67 -12.51
C LEU A 255 -1.71 -7.35 -12.65
N ASP A 256 -1.02 -7.15 -13.78
CA ASP A 256 0.31 -7.74 -14.00
C ASP A 256 1.31 -7.21 -12.96
N PHE A 257 1.24 -5.93 -12.60
CA PHE A 257 2.13 -5.32 -11.61
C PHE A 257 1.78 -5.65 -10.15
N VAL A 258 0.61 -6.26 -9.90
CA VAL A 258 0.22 -6.76 -8.57
C VAL A 258 1.05 -8.00 -8.20
N ASN A 259 1.56 -8.76 -9.18
CA ASN A 259 2.59 -9.77 -8.97
C ASN A 259 3.98 -9.11 -8.79
N TYR A 260 4.13 -8.33 -7.72
CA TYR A 260 5.25 -7.43 -7.50
C TYR A 260 6.63 -8.04 -7.80
N GLU A 261 6.95 -9.19 -7.20
CA GLU A 261 8.27 -9.79 -7.33
C GLU A 261 8.56 -10.27 -8.76
N GLY A 262 7.60 -10.91 -9.40
CA GLY A 262 7.74 -11.38 -10.79
C GLY A 262 7.85 -10.23 -11.77
N SER A 263 7.00 -9.24 -11.62
CA SER A 263 6.92 -8.08 -12.52
C SER A 263 8.10 -7.15 -12.34
N LEU A 264 8.60 -6.98 -11.11
CA LEU A 264 9.86 -6.28 -10.87
C LEU A 264 11.02 -6.96 -11.60
N ILE A 265 11.24 -8.27 -11.38
CA ILE A 265 12.35 -8.98 -12.03
C ILE A 265 12.22 -8.92 -13.56
N ARG A 266 11.02 -9.16 -14.11
CA ARG A 266 10.77 -9.10 -15.55
C ARG A 266 11.11 -7.71 -16.12
N LEU A 267 10.69 -6.64 -15.44
CA LEU A 267 10.93 -5.27 -15.88
C LEU A 267 12.43 -4.93 -15.82
N LEU A 268 13.10 -5.23 -14.70
CA LEU A 268 14.52 -4.93 -14.54
C LEU A 268 15.39 -5.73 -15.51
N THR A 269 15.13 -7.03 -15.70
CA THR A 269 15.86 -7.86 -16.67
C THR A 269 15.70 -7.35 -18.11
N ARG A 270 14.51 -6.88 -18.49
CA ARG A 270 14.31 -6.31 -19.84
C ARG A 270 15.11 -5.04 -20.04
N LEU A 271 15.17 -4.18 -19.03
CA LEU A 271 15.82 -2.87 -19.10
C LEU A 271 17.31 -2.92 -18.75
N SER A 272 17.83 -4.06 -18.28
CA SER A 272 19.20 -4.19 -17.77
C SER A 272 20.29 -4.11 -18.83
N SER A 273 19.96 -4.03 -20.14
CA SER A 273 20.95 -3.70 -21.17
C SER A 273 21.29 -2.21 -21.16
N ASP A 274 20.28 -1.36 -20.96
CA ASP A 274 20.35 0.08 -21.17
C ASP A 274 20.52 0.87 -19.87
N PHE A 275 20.29 0.22 -18.72
CA PHE A 275 20.32 0.84 -17.40
C PHE A 275 21.10 0.00 -16.41
N GLN A 276 21.70 0.67 -15.42
CA GLN A 276 22.23 0.02 -14.23
C GLN A 276 21.26 0.20 -13.08
N PHE A 277 20.85 -0.89 -12.44
CA PHE A 277 19.89 -0.85 -11.34
C PHE A 277 20.56 -0.97 -9.99
N ILE A 278 20.15 -0.11 -9.05
CA ILE A 278 20.45 -0.29 -7.63
C ILE A 278 19.17 -0.53 -6.85
N VAL A 279 19.11 -1.68 -6.18
CA VAL A 279 17.96 -2.07 -5.37
C VAL A 279 18.27 -1.92 -3.90
N LYS A 280 17.29 -1.47 -3.12
CA LYS A 280 17.43 -1.33 -1.67
C LYS A 280 16.22 -1.92 -0.96
N GLU A 281 16.47 -2.83 -0.02
CA GLU A 281 15.40 -3.43 0.78
C GLU A 281 14.83 -2.44 1.80
N HIS A 282 13.52 -2.53 2.04
CA HIS A 282 12.84 -1.77 3.07
C HIS A 282 13.23 -2.29 4.47
N PRO A 283 13.68 -1.43 5.40
CA PRO A 283 14.10 -1.87 6.73
C PRO A 283 13.02 -2.63 7.52
N GLY A 284 11.75 -2.35 7.24
CA GLY A 284 10.60 -3.03 7.83
C GLY A 284 10.35 -4.45 7.29
N VAL A 285 10.75 -4.74 6.04
CA VAL A 285 10.58 -6.06 5.42
C VAL A 285 11.74 -6.99 5.75
N TRP A 286 12.92 -6.45 6.03
CA TRP A 286 14.09 -7.30 6.26
C TRP A 286 13.85 -8.30 7.42
N GLY A 287 13.93 -9.60 7.09
CA GLY A 287 13.51 -10.71 7.98
C GLY A 287 12.17 -11.37 7.62
N HIS A 288 11.40 -10.78 6.72
CA HIS A 288 10.13 -11.29 6.21
C HIS A 288 10.28 -11.89 4.82
N ARG A 289 10.90 -11.18 3.87
CA ARG A 289 10.97 -11.63 2.48
C ARG A 289 11.77 -12.94 2.33
N HIS A 290 11.23 -13.85 1.53
CA HIS A 290 11.85 -15.15 1.25
C HIS A 290 13.19 -14.99 0.50
N PRO A 291 14.26 -15.73 0.88
CA PRO A 291 15.59 -15.59 0.28
C PRO A 291 15.65 -15.81 -1.24
N SER A 292 14.84 -16.75 -1.77
CA SER A 292 14.82 -17.06 -3.21
C SER A 292 14.44 -15.87 -4.10
N PHE A 293 13.77 -14.86 -3.55
CA PHE A 293 13.54 -13.61 -4.27
C PHE A 293 14.86 -12.91 -4.58
N TYR A 294 15.76 -12.80 -3.60
CA TYR A 294 17.06 -12.16 -3.79
C TYR A 294 17.93 -12.97 -4.75
N ASP A 295 17.87 -14.31 -4.68
CA ASP A 295 18.60 -15.19 -5.60
C ASP A 295 18.19 -14.95 -7.07
N ARG A 296 16.87 -14.80 -7.31
CA ARG A 296 16.32 -14.48 -8.63
C ARG A 296 16.66 -13.06 -9.05
N LEU A 297 16.57 -12.09 -8.14
CA LEU A 297 16.87 -10.69 -8.41
C LEU A 297 18.37 -10.48 -8.70
N ALA A 298 19.25 -11.26 -8.07
CA ALA A 298 20.68 -11.27 -8.34
C ALA A 298 21.04 -11.78 -9.75
N GLN A 299 20.12 -12.44 -10.45
CA GLN A 299 20.31 -12.85 -11.85
C GLN A 299 20.11 -11.70 -12.84
N VAL A 300 19.59 -10.54 -12.41
CA VAL A 300 19.44 -9.36 -13.26
C VAL A 300 20.85 -8.81 -13.60
N PRO A 301 21.23 -8.71 -14.89
CA PRO A 301 22.55 -8.24 -15.29
C PRO A 301 22.89 -6.85 -14.74
N GLY A 302 24.05 -6.71 -14.09
CA GLY A 302 24.55 -5.43 -13.58
C GLY A 302 23.78 -4.84 -12.41
N LEU A 303 22.87 -5.60 -11.77
CA LEU A 303 22.13 -5.14 -10.60
C LEU A 303 23.02 -5.07 -9.36
N ILE A 304 22.89 -3.97 -8.62
CA ILE A 304 23.61 -3.72 -7.37
C ILE A 304 22.64 -3.78 -6.19
N PHE A 305 22.97 -4.54 -5.16
CA PHE A 305 22.28 -4.48 -3.89
C PHE A 305 22.88 -3.38 -3.00
N CYS A 306 22.06 -2.40 -2.64
CA CYS A 306 22.41 -1.37 -1.66
C CYS A 306 22.23 -1.90 -0.23
N PRO A 307 23.17 -1.65 0.69
CA PRO A 307 23.00 -2.02 2.09
C PRO A 307 21.72 -1.48 2.72
N THR A 308 21.05 -2.31 3.52
CA THR A 308 19.74 -1.98 4.12
C THR A 308 19.83 -0.78 5.08
N ASN A 309 20.99 -0.52 5.68
CA ASN A 309 21.25 0.59 6.59
C ASN A 309 21.55 1.94 5.93
N VAL A 310 21.85 1.97 4.63
CA VAL A 310 22.03 3.21 3.86
C VAL A 310 20.72 4.00 3.86
N ALA A 311 20.78 5.33 3.90
CA ALA A 311 19.57 6.14 3.78
C ALA A 311 19.07 6.13 2.33
N ALA A 312 17.76 5.96 2.10
CA ALA A 312 17.21 6.02 0.73
C ALA A 312 17.61 7.33 0.01
N GLN A 313 17.69 8.42 0.78
CA GLN A 313 18.17 9.71 0.32
C GLN A 313 19.54 9.67 -0.37
N GLN A 314 20.48 8.87 0.15
CA GLN A 314 21.82 8.74 -0.45
C GLN A 314 21.73 8.06 -1.81
N CYS A 315 20.85 7.07 -1.98
CA CYS A 315 20.61 6.44 -3.28
C CYS A 315 19.97 7.41 -4.28
N ILE A 316 19.00 8.22 -3.82
CA ILE A 316 18.37 9.25 -4.66
C ILE A 316 19.41 10.25 -5.18
N GLU A 317 20.32 10.71 -4.30
CA GLU A 317 21.33 11.71 -4.64
C GLU A 317 22.27 11.23 -5.75
N VAL A 318 22.76 9.98 -5.66
CA VAL A 318 23.79 9.46 -6.57
C VAL A 318 23.25 8.82 -7.85
N CYS A 319 21.95 8.50 -7.92
CA CYS A 319 21.34 7.89 -9.11
C CYS A 319 20.74 8.93 -10.06
N ASP A 320 20.65 8.58 -11.35
CA ASP A 320 20.09 9.44 -12.39
C ASP A 320 18.56 9.49 -12.34
N ALA A 321 17.92 8.41 -11.91
CA ALA A 321 16.45 8.32 -11.80
C ALA A 321 16.00 7.35 -10.71
N VAL A 322 14.69 7.35 -10.42
CA VAL A 322 14.07 6.46 -9.43
C VAL A 322 12.89 5.72 -10.06
N LEU A 323 12.79 4.41 -9.85
CA LEU A 323 11.64 3.60 -10.25
C LEU A 323 10.86 3.16 -9.01
N VAL A 324 9.57 3.48 -8.96
CA VAL A 324 8.68 3.11 -7.86
C VAL A 324 7.39 2.45 -8.32
N TRP A 325 6.79 1.67 -7.41
CA TRP A 325 5.40 1.24 -7.54
C TRP A 325 4.48 2.31 -6.94
N THR A 326 4.34 2.32 -5.62
CA THR A 326 3.42 3.22 -4.89
C THR A 326 4.07 3.92 -3.70
N GLY A 327 5.33 3.59 -3.37
CA GLY A 327 6.03 4.13 -2.20
C GLY A 327 6.34 5.62 -2.30
N SER A 328 6.37 6.32 -1.16
CA SER A 328 6.57 7.78 -1.07
C SER A 328 7.95 8.26 -1.54
N VAL A 329 8.92 7.37 -1.67
CA VAL A 329 10.26 7.66 -2.21
C VAL A 329 10.20 8.29 -3.60
N GLY A 330 9.16 7.97 -4.40
CA GLY A 330 8.94 8.63 -5.69
C GLY A 330 8.65 10.12 -5.55
N PHE A 331 7.85 10.51 -4.57
CA PHE A 331 7.59 11.92 -4.27
C PHE A 331 8.84 12.64 -3.74
N GLU A 332 9.59 11.97 -2.85
CA GLU A 332 10.85 12.49 -2.30
C GLU A 332 11.89 12.76 -3.41
N ALA A 333 11.99 11.86 -4.38
CA ALA A 333 12.85 11.97 -5.56
C ALA A 333 12.42 13.11 -6.49
N ALA A 334 11.12 13.24 -6.76
CA ALA A 334 10.59 14.34 -7.58
C ALA A 334 10.88 15.71 -6.94
N LEU A 335 10.71 15.86 -5.61
CA LEU A 335 11.05 17.08 -4.88
C LEU A 335 12.55 17.45 -4.96
N ARG A 336 13.41 16.49 -5.28
CA ARG A 336 14.87 16.69 -5.48
C ARG A 336 15.25 16.84 -6.94
N GLY A 337 14.26 16.95 -7.82
CA GLY A 337 14.45 17.11 -9.25
C GLY A 337 14.89 15.84 -9.97
N LYS A 338 14.74 14.67 -9.35
CA LYS A 338 15.05 13.42 -10.05
C LYS A 338 13.89 13.01 -10.98
N PRO A 339 14.18 12.50 -12.18
CA PRO A 339 13.22 11.77 -12.98
C PRO A 339 12.69 10.56 -12.20
N VAL A 340 11.37 10.37 -12.24
CA VAL A 340 10.68 9.28 -11.54
C VAL A 340 9.89 8.45 -12.54
N MET A 341 10.19 7.15 -12.60
CA MET A 341 9.40 6.18 -13.31
C MET A 341 8.42 5.52 -12.33
N THR A 342 7.18 5.34 -12.76
CA THR A 342 6.11 4.70 -11.99
C THR A 342 5.50 3.56 -12.80
N VAL A 343 5.05 2.47 -12.17
CA VAL A 343 4.32 1.39 -12.90
C VAL A 343 2.79 1.51 -12.81
N THR A 344 2.32 2.49 -12.05
CA THR A 344 0.92 2.85 -11.86
C THR A 344 0.85 4.38 -11.76
N THR A 345 -0.31 4.95 -11.46
CA THR A 345 -0.44 6.36 -11.11
C THR A 345 -0.54 6.52 -9.59
N PRO A 346 0.56 6.81 -8.86
CA PRO A 346 0.48 7.19 -7.46
C PRO A 346 -0.36 8.47 -7.27
N TYR A 347 -1.04 8.58 -6.14
CA TYR A 347 -1.87 9.73 -5.79
C TYR A 347 -1.13 11.08 -5.77
N TYR A 348 0.19 11.07 -5.66
CA TYR A 348 1.03 12.26 -5.63
C TYR A 348 1.63 12.61 -7.00
N GLN A 349 1.40 11.79 -8.02
CA GLN A 349 1.99 11.96 -9.34
C GLN A 349 1.41 13.21 -10.03
N SER A 350 2.27 14.20 -10.28
CA SER A 350 1.94 15.43 -11.02
C SER A 350 3.17 16.02 -11.71
N GLY A 351 2.96 16.70 -12.84
CA GLY A 351 4.02 17.36 -13.59
C GLY A 351 4.91 16.43 -14.41
N ALA A 352 5.91 17.01 -15.08
CA ALA A 352 6.73 16.34 -16.09
C ALA A 352 7.81 15.41 -15.52
N ARG A 353 8.06 15.41 -14.21
CA ARG A 353 9.10 14.55 -13.60
C ARG A 353 8.71 13.09 -13.55
N PHE A 354 7.41 12.79 -13.63
CA PHE A 354 6.90 11.42 -13.58
C PHE A 354 6.63 10.86 -14.97
N LYS A 355 7.03 9.61 -15.20
CA LYS A 355 6.68 8.83 -16.39
C LYS A 355 6.13 7.49 -15.95
N GLN A 356 4.88 7.22 -16.28
CA GLN A 356 4.36 5.86 -16.14
C GLN A 356 4.98 4.96 -17.21
N ILE A 357 5.48 3.81 -16.79
CA ILE A 357 6.10 2.79 -17.64
C ILE A 357 5.42 1.44 -17.40
N GLY A 358 5.30 0.66 -18.46
CA GLY A 358 4.80 -0.70 -18.43
C GLY A 358 5.90 -1.69 -18.85
N HIS A 359 5.55 -2.97 -18.87
CA HIS A 359 6.47 -4.00 -19.35
C HIS A 359 6.86 -3.85 -20.82
N GLU A 360 6.02 -3.19 -21.61
CA GLU A 360 6.23 -2.99 -23.04
C GLU A 360 6.83 -1.61 -23.39
N THR A 361 7.05 -0.74 -22.40
CA THR A 361 7.71 0.55 -22.64
C THR A 361 9.11 0.35 -23.22
N ALA A 362 9.44 1.10 -24.27
CA ALA A 362 10.74 1.02 -24.90
C ALA A 362 11.81 1.67 -24.01
N SER A 363 13.01 1.10 -23.94
CA SER A 363 14.12 1.67 -23.15
C SER A 363 14.49 3.08 -23.61
N ALA A 364 14.41 3.34 -24.93
CA ALA A 364 14.62 4.67 -25.50
C ALA A 364 13.66 5.74 -24.96
N GLU A 365 12.40 5.39 -24.67
CA GLU A 365 11.46 6.33 -24.04
C GLU A 365 11.86 6.67 -22.60
N VAL A 366 12.36 5.68 -21.86
CA VAL A 366 12.86 5.87 -20.49
C VAL A 366 14.12 6.73 -20.51
N GLN A 367 15.05 6.47 -21.43
CA GLN A 367 16.26 7.29 -21.61
C GLN A 367 15.92 8.73 -21.96
N ALA A 368 14.98 8.95 -22.88
CA ALA A 368 14.53 10.28 -23.26
C ALA A 368 13.91 11.04 -22.08
N HIS A 369 13.12 10.37 -21.25
CA HIS A 369 12.57 10.94 -20.02
C HIS A 369 13.67 11.37 -19.04
N ILE A 370 14.62 10.48 -18.76
CA ILE A 370 15.73 10.76 -17.84
C ILE A 370 16.56 11.93 -18.34
N ALA A 371 16.91 11.96 -19.63
CA ALA A 371 17.67 13.04 -20.23
C ALA A 371 16.92 14.39 -20.18
N SER A 372 15.63 14.38 -20.52
CA SER A 372 14.80 15.59 -20.55
C SER A 372 14.65 16.21 -19.15
N VAL A 373 14.35 15.39 -18.14
CA VAL A 373 14.14 15.86 -16.77
C VAL A 373 15.46 16.18 -16.08
N GLY A 374 16.50 15.37 -16.30
CA GLY A 374 17.83 15.56 -15.72
C GLY A 374 18.52 16.84 -16.18
N ALA A 375 18.18 17.34 -17.37
CA ALA A 375 18.67 18.63 -17.88
C ALA A 375 18.03 19.85 -17.20
N GLN A 376 16.95 19.66 -16.42
CA GLN A 376 16.14 20.73 -15.86
C GLN A 376 16.23 20.75 -14.32
N PRO A 377 16.96 21.71 -13.72
CA PRO A 377 17.00 21.84 -12.27
C PRO A 377 15.59 22.12 -11.73
N ILE A 378 15.25 21.54 -10.58
CA ILE A 378 13.96 21.79 -9.96
C ILE A 378 13.92 23.19 -9.35
N GLY A 379 12.96 24.00 -9.79
CA GLY A 379 12.67 25.33 -9.24
C GLY A 379 11.80 25.26 -7.99
N GLU A 380 11.79 26.34 -7.20
CA GLU A 380 10.93 26.44 -6.01
C GLU A 380 9.44 26.41 -6.36
N GLU A 381 9.05 27.06 -7.46
CA GLU A 381 7.67 27.03 -7.97
C GLU A 381 7.20 25.61 -8.26
N GLU A 382 8.01 24.81 -8.97
CA GLU A 382 7.69 23.42 -9.27
C GLU A 382 7.55 22.58 -7.99
N LYS A 383 8.40 22.80 -6.98
CA LYS A 383 8.24 22.14 -5.67
C LYS A 383 6.92 22.52 -4.99
N ILE A 384 6.54 23.79 -5.03
CA ILE A 384 5.28 24.27 -4.46
C ILE A 384 4.09 23.65 -5.19
N GLU A 385 4.13 23.52 -6.52
CA GLU A 385 3.07 22.84 -7.28
C GLU A 385 2.97 21.35 -6.93
N LEU A 386 4.09 20.65 -6.81
CA LEU A 386 4.11 19.23 -6.37
C LEU A 386 3.46 19.08 -4.99
N ILE A 387 3.78 19.98 -4.06
CA ILE A 387 3.21 19.99 -2.70
C ILE A 387 1.73 20.37 -2.75
N ARG A 388 1.33 21.36 -3.55
CA ARG A 388 -0.07 21.74 -3.69
C ARG A 388 -0.90 20.58 -4.19
N TYR A 389 -0.47 19.94 -5.29
CA TYR A 389 -1.15 18.77 -5.84
C TYR A 389 -1.29 17.65 -4.81
N LEU A 390 -0.23 17.38 -4.03
CA LEU A 390 -0.24 16.43 -2.94
C LEU A 390 -1.28 16.79 -1.87
N LEU A 391 -1.24 18.03 -1.38
CA LEU A 391 -2.04 18.50 -0.25
C LEU A 391 -3.52 18.63 -0.57
N GLU A 392 -3.88 18.99 -1.80
CA GLU A 392 -5.28 19.02 -2.24
C GLU A 392 -5.93 17.64 -2.22
N GLY A 393 -5.13 16.56 -2.32
CA GLY A 393 -5.56 15.17 -2.18
C GLY A 393 -5.49 14.63 -0.75
N MET A 394 -5.24 15.49 0.24
CA MET A 394 -5.11 15.17 1.67
C MET A 394 -5.96 16.11 2.50
N ASP A 395 -6.21 15.74 3.75
CA ASP A 395 -6.89 16.61 4.71
C ASP A 395 -6.08 16.77 6.00
N PRO A 396 -6.10 17.94 6.65
CA PRO A 396 -5.51 18.13 7.97
C PRO A 396 -6.20 17.23 9.00
N GLY A 397 -5.42 16.51 9.78
CA GLY A 397 -5.93 15.64 10.83
C GLY A 397 -4.99 14.49 11.15
N ARG A 398 -5.07 13.99 12.37
CA ARG A 398 -4.32 12.81 12.80
C ARG A 398 -5.26 11.62 12.98
N ILE A 399 -5.00 10.57 12.21
CA ILE A 399 -5.62 9.26 12.41
C ILE A 399 -4.79 8.43 13.38
N GLN A 400 -5.44 7.84 14.38
CA GLN A 400 -4.85 6.86 15.30
C GLN A 400 -5.42 5.47 15.03
N VAL A 401 -4.62 4.59 14.42
CA VAL A 401 -4.98 3.19 14.09
C VAL A 401 -4.04 2.17 14.76
N ASP A 402 -3.15 2.64 15.63
CA ASP A 402 -2.16 1.80 16.34
C ASP A 402 -2.70 1.19 17.65
N GLY A 403 -4.01 1.32 17.89
CA GLY A 403 -4.66 0.88 19.13
C GLY A 403 -4.34 1.75 20.35
N SER A 404 -3.62 2.85 20.18
CA SER A 404 -3.30 3.75 21.30
C SER A 404 -4.46 4.66 21.69
N PHE A 405 -5.50 4.80 20.87
CA PHE A 405 -6.66 5.69 21.14
C PHE A 405 -7.33 5.39 22.48
N THR A 406 -7.69 6.44 23.23
CA THR A 406 -8.54 6.32 24.42
C THR A 406 -9.52 7.49 24.54
N ALA A 407 -10.78 7.17 24.85
CA ALA A 407 -11.82 8.17 25.08
C ALA A 407 -11.55 9.05 26.31
N SER A 408 -10.65 8.66 27.21
CA SER A 408 -10.25 9.47 28.36
C SER A 408 -9.26 10.59 28.03
N ARG A 409 -8.61 10.57 26.87
CA ARG A 409 -7.68 11.63 26.45
C ARG A 409 -8.41 12.62 25.53
N GLN A 410 -8.56 13.84 26.02
CA GLN A 410 -9.21 14.92 25.26
C GLN A 410 -8.58 15.16 23.89
N ALA A 411 -7.25 15.06 23.78
CA ALA A 411 -6.56 15.22 22.50
C ALA A 411 -6.95 14.17 21.46
N ASP A 412 -7.14 12.91 21.87
CA ASP A 412 -7.54 11.83 20.97
C ASP A 412 -8.98 12.06 20.49
N VAL A 413 -9.88 12.44 21.39
CA VAL A 413 -11.28 12.75 21.09
C VAL A 413 -11.36 13.94 20.12
N SER A 414 -10.67 15.05 20.40
CA SER A 414 -10.65 16.22 19.53
C SER A 414 -10.11 15.88 18.13
N SER A 415 -9.07 15.05 18.04
CA SER A 415 -8.52 14.60 16.75
C SER A 415 -9.54 13.77 15.96
N ALA A 416 -10.22 12.82 16.61
CA ALA A 416 -11.25 12.00 15.97
C ALA A 416 -12.49 12.81 15.55
N LEU A 417 -12.86 13.85 16.31
CA LEU A 417 -13.93 14.77 15.94
C LEU A 417 -13.56 15.60 14.71
N ALA A 418 -12.33 16.12 14.64
CA ALA A 418 -11.84 16.86 13.48
C ALA A 418 -11.84 16.02 12.20
N VAL A 419 -11.36 14.78 12.25
CA VAL A 419 -11.43 13.84 11.12
C VAL A 419 -12.87 13.61 10.68
N GLY A 420 -13.80 13.42 11.63
CA GLY A 420 -15.22 13.27 11.32
C GLY A 420 -15.82 14.49 10.63
N ALA A 421 -15.50 15.70 11.08
CA ALA A 421 -15.98 16.95 10.47
C ALA A 421 -15.49 17.10 9.02
N THR A 422 -14.23 16.74 8.76
CA THR A 422 -13.68 16.70 7.39
C THR A 422 -14.44 15.69 6.52
N LEU A 423 -14.68 14.48 7.00
CA LEU A 423 -15.42 13.47 6.23
C LEU A 423 -16.84 13.93 5.88
N ARG A 424 -17.48 14.75 6.71
CA ARG A 424 -18.78 15.37 6.42
C ARG A 424 -18.70 16.32 5.21
N HIS A 425 -17.61 17.05 5.05
CA HIS A 425 -17.37 17.90 3.87
C HIS A 425 -17.26 17.06 2.60
N HIS A 426 -16.49 15.97 2.63
CA HIS A 426 -16.41 15.01 1.51
C HIS A 426 -17.78 14.43 1.14
N PHE A 427 -18.59 14.09 2.15
CA PHE A 427 -19.97 13.64 1.93
C PHE A 427 -20.83 14.70 1.24
N GLY A 428 -20.77 15.96 1.69
CA GLY A 428 -21.49 17.07 1.05
C GLY A 428 -21.11 17.27 -0.42
N MET A 429 -19.82 17.14 -0.76
CA MET A 429 -19.37 17.20 -2.15
C MET A 429 -19.92 16.05 -3.00
N HIS A 430 -19.97 14.84 -2.45
CA HIS A 430 -20.50 13.67 -3.16
C HIS A 430 -22.01 13.78 -3.41
N VAL A 431 -22.78 14.34 -2.47
CA VAL A 431 -24.24 14.52 -2.65
C VAL A 431 -24.56 15.62 -3.66
N ALA A 432 -23.66 16.59 -3.86
CA ALA A 432 -23.84 17.71 -4.78
C ALA A 432 -23.41 17.41 -6.23
N ALA A 433 -22.61 16.36 -6.45
CA ALA A 433 -22.14 15.89 -7.75
C ALA A 433 -23.12 14.89 -8.36
#